data_AF-A0A8T3N801-F1
#
_entry.id   AF-A0A8T3N801-F1
#
_cell.length_a   1.000
_cell.length_b   1.000
_cell.length_c   1.000
_cell.angle_alpha   90.00
_cell.angle_beta   90.00
_cell.angle_gamma   90.00
#
_symmetry.space_group_name_H-M   'P 1'
#
loop_
_entity.id
_entity.type
_entity.pdbx_description
1 polymer ?
#
loop_
_entity_poly.entity_id
_entity_poly.type
_entity_poly.pdbx_seq_one_letter_code
_entity_poly.pdbx_strand_id
1 'polypeptide(L)'
;MTRGILMLFMLMFAVRASAAEIYTWTDAAGLKHFSDVQPASGQDAKIIVVEPTPAAADPAAARARAMQQLERQREAVKALRRAQNPPRVPPPISRQVMTVQAYEQARQGIRTAWQNKDINKAQEAALYLDLERRRLGLSSADAERSPVQISNAKEITGRAYVFDGDTLDISGTRIRLFGMDAVEKSQLCARPHEQWPCGQEATAALKQRIGSTMIQCSARDRDNYDRMLAVCDVAGEDLNAWMVRQGWAVAYTRYSKDYVSQEAEARALKRNIWSGTFVPPEEYRHGGSRLPSE
;
A
#
# COMPACT_ATOMS: atom_id res chain seq x y z
N MET A 1 43.14 -25.09 64.61
CA MET A 1 44.36 -25.15 63.76
C MET A 1 44.18 -26.38 62.90
N THR A 2 44.00 -26.39 61.57
CA THR A 2 44.54 -25.68 60.41
C THR A 2 43.53 -25.87 59.25
N ARG A 3 42.97 -24.86 58.58
CA ARG A 3 43.47 -24.12 57.39
C ARG A 3 43.91 -24.99 56.20
N GLY A 4 43.33 -24.76 55.00
CA GLY A 4 43.90 -25.14 53.70
C GLY A 4 42.85 -25.55 52.65
N ILE A 5 42.13 -24.61 52.04
CA ILE A 5 42.36 -24.05 50.69
C ILE A 5 41.92 -24.97 49.54
N LEU A 6 40.82 -24.52 48.93
CA LEU A 6 40.27 -24.77 47.61
C LEU A 6 41.35 -24.81 46.51
N MET A 7 41.42 -25.87 45.71
CA MET A 7 42.07 -25.84 44.39
C MET A 7 41.10 -26.36 43.33
N LEU A 8 40.40 -25.41 42.71
CA LEU A 8 39.66 -25.57 41.48
C LEU A 8 40.69 -25.68 40.33
N PHE A 9 41.03 -26.90 39.91
CA PHE A 9 41.85 -27.13 38.73
C PHE A 9 40.98 -26.94 37.48
N MET A 10 40.92 -25.70 36.99
CA MET A 10 40.33 -25.39 35.68
C MET A 10 41.31 -25.86 34.61
N LEU A 11 41.11 -27.07 34.08
CA LEU A 11 41.85 -27.57 32.92
C LEU A 11 41.51 -26.72 31.70
N MET A 12 42.37 -25.75 31.37
CA MET A 12 42.39 -25.12 30.06
C MET A 12 42.94 -26.14 29.05
N PHE A 13 42.05 -26.97 28.49
CA PHE A 13 42.34 -27.66 27.23
C PHE A 13 42.38 -26.59 26.12
N ALA A 14 43.58 -26.09 25.83
CA ALA A 14 43.82 -25.38 24.59
C ALA A 14 43.65 -26.39 23.45
N VAL A 15 42.52 -26.31 22.75
CA VAL A 15 42.30 -27.05 21.50
C VAL A 15 43.34 -26.57 20.51
N ARG A 16 44.41 -27.34 20.30
CA ARG A 16 45.29 -27.15 19.15
C ARG A 16 44.48 -27.52 17.91
N ALA A 17 44.10 -26.53 17.12
CA ALA A 17 43.64 -26.77 15.76
C ALA A 17 44.79 -27.47 15.00
N SER A 18 44.64 -28.77 14.75
CA SER A 18 45.53 -29.48 13.84
C SER A 18 45.18 -29.01 12.42
N ALA A 19 46.11 -28.34 11.75
CA ALA A 19 45.97 -28.09 10.33
C ALA A 19 45.93 -29.47 9.62
N ALA A 20 44.88 -29.74 8.85
CA ALA A 20 44.83 -30.95 8.02
C ALA A 20 45.76 -30.75 6.83
N GLU A 21 46.86 -31.49 6.78
CA GLU A 21 47.78 -31.49 5.64
C GLU A 21 47.17 -32.30 4.49
N ILE A 22 46.93 -31.67 3.34
CA ILE A 22 46.48 -32.38 2.14
C ILE A 22 47.69 -32.62 1.23
N TYR A 23 47.97 -33.88 0.93
CA TYR A 23 49.04 -34.31 0.04
C TYR A 23 48.56 -34.30 -1.41
N THR A 24 49.43 -33.92 -2.34
CA THR A 24 49.20 -34.05 -3.78
C THR A 24 50.39 -34.68 -4.48
N TRP A 25 50.12 -35.53 -5.46
CA TRP A 25 51.13 -36.10 -6.35
C TRP A 25 50.53 -36.36 -7.73
N THR A 26 51.38 -36.61 -8.71
CA THR A 26 50.96 -37.03 -10.05
C THR A 26 51.47 -38.44 -10.29
N ASP A 27 50.61 -39.35 -10.75
CA ASP A 27 51.03 -40.71 -11.06
C ASP A 27 51.74 -40.81 -12.42
N ALA A 28 52.23 -42.01 -12.76
CA ALA A 28 52.94 -42.27 -14.01
C ALA A 28 52.07 -42.07 -15.27
N ALA A 29 50.73 -42.06 -15.13
CA ALA A 29 49.80 -41.77 -16.22
C ALA A 29 49.51 -40.26 -16.36
N GLY A 30 50.11 -39.42 -15.51
CA GLY A 30 49.92 -37.97 -15.53
C GLY A 30 48.67 -37.50 -14.78
N LEU A 31 47.98 -38.38 -14.05
CA LEU A 31 46.78 -38.03 -13.28
C LEU A 31 47.18 -37.48 -11.91
N LYS A 32 46.59 -36.34 -11.54
CA LYS A 32 46.87 -35.66 -10.27
C LYS A 32 45.93 -36.16 -9.17
N HIS A 33 46.51 -36.61 -8.06
CA HIS A 33 45.82 -37.15 -6.89
C HIS A 33 45.92 -36.20 -5.70
N PHE A 34 44.95 -36.33 -4.79
CA PHE A 34 44.90 -35.60 -3.52
C PHE A 34 44.44 -36.55 -2.40
N SER A 35 45.09 -36.49 -1.24
CA SER A 35 44.77 -37.34 -0.10
C SER A 35 45.07 -36.62 1.21
N ASP A 36 44.27 -36.86 2.24
CA ASP A 36 44.51 -36.45 3.63
C ASP A 36 45.39 -37.47 4.39
N VAL A 37 45.71 -38.59 3.75
CA VAL A 37 46.66 -39.60 4.23
C VAL A 37 47.89 -39.61 3.32
N GLN A 38 49.09 -39.55 3.91
CA GLN A 38 50.35 -39.59 3.16
C GLN A 38 50.49 -40.92 2.39
N PRO A 39 50.74 -40.90 1.08
CA PRO A 39 50.85 -42.12 0.29
C PRO A 39 52.12 -42.92 0.63
N ALA A 40 52.07 -44.24 0.45
CA ALA A 40 53.16 -45.16 0.77
C ALA A 40 54.44 -44.86 -0.04
N SER A 41 55.61 -45.12 0.56
CA SER A 41 56.93 -44.69 0.07
C SER A 41 57.18 -45.12 -1.38
N GLY A 42 57.33 -44.12 -2.27
CA GLY A 42 57.55 -44.33 -3.70
C GLY A 42 56.88 -43.27 -4.58
N GLN A 43 56.03 -42.41 -4.01
CA GLN A 43 55.41 -41.27 -4.69
C GLN A 43 55.97 -39.96 -4.14
N ASP A 44 56.46 -39.08 -5.02
CA ASP A 44 56.95 -37.73 -4.68
C ASP A 44 55.77 -36.80 -4.33
N ALA A 45 55.14 -37.06 -3.19
CA ALA A 45 54.00 -36.29 -2.70
C ALA A 45 54.44 -34.96 -2.08
N LYS A 46 53.79 -33.88 -2.50
CA LYS A 46 53.98 -32.53 -1.97
C LYS A 46 52.83 -32.17 -1.03
N ILE A 47 53.15 -31.54 0.09
CA ILE A 47 52.15 -31.03 1.03
C ILE A 47 51.59 -29.72 0.49
N ILE A 48 50.27 -29.66 0.38
CA ILE A 48 49.53 -28.41 0.23
C ILE A 48 49.15 -27.97 1.63
N VAL A 49 49.87 -26.99 2.17
CA VAL A 49 49.42 -26.31 3.38
C VAL A 49 48.23 -25.44 2.99
N VAL A 50 47.02 -25.91 3.31
CA VAL A 50 45.83 -25.05 3.24
C VAL A 50 45.86 -24.22 4.51
N GLU A 51 46.37 -22.99 4.42
CA GLU A 51 46.27 -22.05 5.53
C GLU A 51 44.79 -21.96 5.94
N PRO A 52 44.45 -22.19 7.22
CA PRO A 52 43.07 -22.04 7.66
C PRO A 52 42.66 -20.61 7.32
N THR A 53 41.60 -20.50 6.53
CA THR A 53 41.02 -19.19 6.20
C THR A 53 40.80 -18.47 7.52
N PRO A 54 41.35 -17.25 7.72
CA PRO A 54 41.25 -16.58 9.01
C PRO A 54 39.77 -16.55 9.39
N ALA A 55 39.48 -16.98 10.62
CA ALA A 55 38.12 -17.14 11.13
C ALA A 55 37.24 -16.00 10.61
N ALA A 56 36.28 -16.35 9.76
CA ALA A 56 35.42 -15.40 9.10
C ALA A 56 34.90 -14.41 10.15
N ALA A 57 35.11 -13.12 9.91
CA ALA A 57 34.64 -12.03 10.74
C ALA A 57 33.19 -12.30 11.19
N ASP A 58 32.89 -11.99 12.46
CA ASP A 58 31.57 -12.17 13.11
C ASP A 58 30.41 -12.19 12.09
N PRO A 59 29.72 -13.34 11.92
CA PRO A 59 28.64 -13.51 10.95
C PRO A 59 27.53 -12.46 11.11
N ALA A 60 27.30 -11.95 12.33
CA ALA A 60 26.36 -10.87 12.57
C ALA A 60 26.86 -9.54 12.01
N ALA A 61 28.13 -9.20 12.24
CA ALA A 61 28.76 -8.03 11.64
C ALA A 61 28.80 -8.10 10.11
N ALA A 62 29.02 -9.29 9.52
CA ALA A 62 28.96 -9.49 8.07
C ALA A 62 27.55 -9.25 7.51
N ARG A 63 26.52 -9.78 8.17
CA ARG A 63 25.10 -9.53 7.81
C ARG A 63 24.72 -8.06 7.95
N ALA A 64 25.15 -7.39 9.01
CA ALA A 64 24.89 -5.96 9.21
C ALA A 64 25.53 -5.11 8.10
N ARG A 65 26.77 -5.41 7.71
CA ARG A 65 27.46 -4.75 6.58
C ARG A 65 26.73 -4.99 5.25
N ALA A 66 26.27 -6.20 5.01
CA ALA A 66 25.49 -6.54 3.81
C ALA A 66 24.16 -5.77 3.75
N MET A 67 23.44 -5.65 4.87
CA MET A 67 22.21 -4.86 4.95
C MET A 67 22.45 -3.37 4.73
N GLN A 68 23.48 -2.79 5.35
CA GLN A 68 23.87 -1.40 5.11
C GLN A 68 24.29 -1.16 3.65
N GLN A 69 24.90 -2.14 2.99
CA GLN A 69 25.25 -2.06 1.59
C GLN A 69 24.00 -2.08 0.69
N LEU A 70 23.02 -2.95 0.99
CA LEU A 70 21.74 -3.02 0.29
C LEU A 70 20.95 -1.70 0.42
N GLU A 71 20.93 -1.10 1.60
CA GLU A 71 20.23 0.16 1.84
C GLU A 71 20.88 1.33 1.10
N ARG A 72 22.22 1.40 1.10
CA ARG A 72 22.97 2.35 0.25
C ARG A 72 22.67 2.17 -1.24
N GLN A 73 22.57 0.93 -1.72
CA GLN A 73 22.18 0.65 -3.10
C GLN A 73 20.74 1.10 -3.39
N ARG A 74 19.80 0.86 -2.49
CA ARG A 74 18.41 1.32 -2.63
C ARG A 74 18.32 2.84 -2.70
N GLU A 75 19.03 3.55 -1.84
CA GLU A 75 19.05 5.02 -1.87
C GLU A 75 19.74 5.55 -3.14
N ALA A 76 20.83 4.91 -3.60
CA ALA A 76 21.46 5.25 -4.87
C ALA A 76 20.51 5.06 -6.07
N VAL A 77 19.72 3.98 -6.10
CA VAL A 77 18.70 3.76 -7.14
C VAL A 77 17.59 4.80 -7.07
N LYS A 78 17.12 5.17 -5.88
CA LYS A 78 16.14 6.26 -5.71
C LYS A 78 16.72 7.59 -6.19
N ALA A 79 17.97 7.89 -5.87
CA ALA A 79 18.66 9.11 -6.31
C ALA A 79 18.82 9.14 -7.84
N LEU A 80 19.21 8.03 -8.47
CA LEU A 80 19.27 7.91 -9.92
C LEU A 80 17.90 8.12 -10.56
N ARG A 81 16.83 7.55 -10.00
CA ARG A 81 15.46 7.75 -10.47
C ARG A 81 15.01 9.22 -10.35
N ARG A 82 15.41 9.92 -9.29
CA ARG A 82 15.18 11.37 -9.12
C ARG A 82 16.00 12.21 -10.11
N ALA A 83 17.23 11.82 -10.40
CA ALA A 83 18.08 12.49 -11.38
C ALA A 83 17.60 12.28 -12.82
N GLN A 84 17.06 11.09 -13.13
CA GLN A 84 16.45 10.79 -14.44
C GLN A 84 15.10 11.49 -14.63
N ASN A 85 14.36 11.76 -13.54
CA ASN A 85 13.09 12.48 -13.54
C ASN A 85 13.14 13.66 -12.55
N PRO A 86 13.89 14.74 -12.85
CA PRO A 86 13.94 15.90 -11.97
C PRO A 86 12.54 16.54 -11.87
N PRO A 87 12.13 17.05 -10.70
CA PRO A 87 10.89 17.80 -10.57
C PRO A 87 10.94 19.01 -11.51
N ARG A 88 9.99 19.11 -12.45
CA ARG A 88 9.94 20.22 -13.41
C ARG A 88 9.55 21.49 -12.68
N VAL A 89 10.48 22.44 -12.61
CA VAL A 89 10.15 23.83 -12.31
C VAL A 89 9.47 24.41 -13.56
N PRO A 90 8.20 24.84 -13.49
CA PRO A 90 7.51 25.35 -14.66
C PRO A 90 8.15 26.68 -15.10
N PRO A 91 8.32 26.93 -16.42
CA PRO A 91 8.82 28.19 -16.92
C PRO A 91 7.79 29.32 -16.66
N PRO A 92 8.23 30.59 -16.58
CA PRO A 92 7.29 31.71 -16.47
C PRO A 92 6.49 31.82 -17.77
N ILE A 93 5.17 31.68 -17.67
CA ILE A 93 4.27 31.58 -18.83
C ILE A 93 3.92 32.98 -19.36
N SER A 94 4.26 33.20 -20.64
CA SER A 94 3.71 34.27 -21.48
C SER A 94 2.26 33.94 -21.86
N ARG A 95 1.33 34.86 -21.57
CA ARG A 95 -0.12 34.70 -21.75
C ARG A 95 -0.52 34.55 -23.22
N GLN A 96 -0.91 33.35 -23.63
CA GLN A 96 -1.99 33.14 -24.59
C GLN A 96 -2.93 32.06 -24.04
N VAL A 97 -4.22 32.37 -23.95
CA VAL A 97 -5.25 31.52 -23.35
C VAL A 97 -6.04 30.82 -24.46
N MET A 98 -6.23 29.51 -24.35
CA MET A 98 -7.10 28.73 -25.24
C MET A 98 -8.55 29.23 -25.16
N THR A 99 -9.19 29.46 -26.31
CA THR A 99 -10.57 29.97 -26.34
C THR A 99 -11.58 28.90 -25.94
N VAL A 100 -12.68 29.30 -25.30
CA VAL A 100 -13.78 28.40 -24.86
C VAL A 100 -14.30 27.54 -26.02
N GLN A 101 -14.38 28.14 -27.21
CA GLN A 101 -14.83 27.46 -28.43
C GLN A 101 -13.91 26.32 -28.86
N ALA A 102 -12.59 26.51 -28.77
CA ALA A 102 -11.61 25.47 -29.09
C ALA A 102 -11.67 24.30 -28.08
N TYR A 103 -11.90 24.62 -26.80
CA TYR A 103 -12.06 23.62 -25.74
C TYR A 103 -13.33 22.77 -25.91
N GLU A 104 -14.46 23.40 -26.24
CA GLU A 104 -15.73 22.71 -26.46
C GLU A 104 -15.70 21.81 -27.70
N GLN A 105 -15.08 22.27 -28.80
CA GLN A 105 -14.88 21.47 -30.00
C GLN A 105 -14.06 20.21 -29.73
N ALA A 106 -12.99 20.32 -28.93
CA ALA A 106 -12.18 19.18 -28.52
C ALA A 106 -12.96 18.21 -27.62
N ARG A 107 -13.78 18.70 -26.68
CA ARG A 107 -14.64 17.84 -25.84
C ARG A 107 -15.71 17.10 -26.65
N GLN A 108 -16.30 17.75 -27.64
CA GLN A 108 -17.28 17.11 -28.51
C GLN A 108 -16.64 16.00 -29.36
N GLY A 109 -15.39 16.21 -29.83
CA GLY A 109 -14.60 15.19 -30.53
C GLY A 109 -14.29 13.95 -29.68
N ILE A 110 -14.03 14.12 -28.37
CA ILE A 110 -13.84 13.00 -27.43
C ILE A 110 -15.13 12.20 -27.27
N ARG A 111 -16.27 12.90 -27.10
CA ARG A 111 -17.58 12.25 -26.92
C ARG A 111 -17.97 11.43 -28.15
N THR A 112 -17.73 11.95 -29.35
CA THR A 112 -18.00 11.21 -30.59
C THR A 112 -17.04 10.03 -30.79
N ALA A 113 -15.77 10.14 -30.40
CA ALA A 113 -14.82 9.03 -30.43
C ALA A 113 -15.24 7.87 -29.49
N TRP A 114 -15.73 8.18 -28.28
CA TRP A 114 -16.29 7.18 -27.36
C TRP A 114 -17.55 6.50 -27.92
N GLN A 115 -18.46 7.27 -28.52
CA GLN A 115 -19.67 6.72 -29.15
C GLN A 115 -19.36 5.77 -30.31
N ASN A 116 -18.28 6.06 -31.05
CA ASN A 116 -17.83 5.23 -32.17
C ASN A 116 -16.91 4.07 -31.72
N LYS A 117 -16.74 3.85 -30.41
CA LYS A 117 -15.84 2.85 -29.80
C LYS A 117 -14.37 2.97 -30.25
N ASP A 118 -13.95 4.15 -30.69
CA ASP A 118 -12.55 4.45 -31.05
C ASP A 118 -11.80 4.89 -29.79
N ILE A 119 -11.46 3.91 -28.96
CA ILE A 119 -10.93 4.09 -27.60
C ILE A 119 -9.58 4.81 -27.63
N ASN A 120 -8.73 4.51 -28.61
CA ASN A 120 -7.41 5.13 -28.73
C ASN A 120 -7.53 6.62 -29.05
N LYS A 121 -8.42 6.99 -29.98
CA LYS A 121 -8.67 8.39 -30.34
C LYS A 121 -9.28 9.20 -29.20
N ALA A 122 -10.12 8.57 -28.38
CA ALA A 122 -10.71 9.21 -27.20
C ALA A 122 -9.67 9.43 -26.08
N GLN A 123 -8.76 8.48 -25.88
CA GLN A 123 -7.65 8.58 -24.93
C GLN A 123 -6.62 9.63 -25.36
N GLU A 124 -6.26 9.67 -26.65
CA GLU A 124 -5.33 10.67 -27.21
C GLU A 124 -5.88 12.10 -27.09
N ALA A 125 -7.15 12.31 -27.38
CA ALA A 125 -7.78 13.62 -27.27
C ALA A 125 -7.97 14.07 -25.80
N ALA A 126 -8.24 13.14 -24.88
CA ALA A 126 -8.26 13.43 -23.45
C ALA A 126 -6.87 13.81 -22.91
N LEU A 127 -5.82 13.12 -23.37
CA LEU A 127 -4.43 13.43 -23.04
C LEU A 127 -4.02 14.80 -23.59
N TYR A 128 -4.42 15.14 -24.82
CA TYR A 128 -4.16 16.46 -25.43
C TYR A 128 -4.77 17.61 -24.61
N LEU A 129 -6.03 17.46 -24.17
CA LEU A 129 -6.69 18.47 -23.33
C LEU A 129 -6.05 18.61 -21.94
N ASP A 130 -5.62 17.51 -21.32
CA ASP A 130 -4.90 17.56 -20.06
C ASP A 130 -3.52 18.22 -20.21
N LEU A 131 -2.79 17.91 -21.29
CA LEU A 131 -1.51 18.54 -21.61
C LEU A 131 -1.66 20.04 -21.89
N GLU A 132 -2.71 20.47 -22.60
CA GLU A 132 -2.96 21.88 -22.87
C GLU A 132 -3.40 22.64 -21.61
N ARG A 133 -4.19 22.01 -20.73
CA ARG A 133 -4.52 22.55 -19.40
C ARG A 133 -3.26 22.80 -18.57
N ARG A 134 -2.34 21.85 -18.56
CA ARG A 134 -1.03 21.96 -17.88
C ARG A 134 -0.14 23.02 -18.53
N ARG A 135 -0.12 23.11 -19.87
CA ARG A 135 0.64 24.11 -20.63
C ARG A 135 0.20 25.54 -20.31
N LEU A 136 -1.10 25.74 -20.09
CA LEU A 136 -1.67 27.04 -19.73
C LEU A 136 -1.51 27.42 -18.25
N GLY A 137 -0.85 26.58 -17.44
CA GLY A 137 -0.61 26.86 -16.02
C GLY A 137 -1.89 26.95 -15.19
N LEU A 138 -3.00 26.39 -15.70
CA LEU A 138 -4.28 26.35 -15.00
C LEU A 138 -4.19 25.29 -13.90
N SER A 139 -4.11 25.75 -12.64
CA SER A 139 -4.22 24.87 -11.48
C SER A 139 -5.63 24.24 -11.46
N SER A 140 -5.77 23.01 -10.96
CA SER A 140 -7.07 22.39 -10.78
C SER A 140 -8.00 23.14 -9.83
N ALA A 141 -7.50 24.17 -9.13
CA ALA A 141 -8.25 24.98 -8.18
C ALA A 141 -8.89 26.24 -8.79
N ASP A 142 -8.46 26.70 -9.97
CA ASP A 142 -8.90 27.99 -10.55
C ASP A 142 -9.84 27.85 -11.77
N ALA A 143 -10.26 26.62 -12.12
CA ALA A 143 -11.17 26.35 -13.24
C ALA A 143 -12.65 26.09 -12.83
N GLU A 144 -13.01 26.25 -11.55
CA GLU A 144 -14.39 25.98 -11.08
C GLU A 144 -15.14 27.24 -10.60
N ARG A 145 -15.05 28.31 -11.39
CA ARG A 145 -16.26 29.11 -11.64
C ARG A 145 -16.52 29.14 -13.15
N SER A 146 -16.98 28.00 -13.67
CA SER A 146 -17.74 27.97 -14.91
C SER A 146 -19.22 28.10 -14.57
N PRO A 147 -20.01 28.94 -15.28
CA PRO A 147 -21.45 29.01 -15.14
C PRO A 147 -22.07 27.81 -15.89
N VAL A 148 -21.84 26.60 -15.38
CA VAL A 148 -22.69 25.46 -15.70
C VAL A 148 -23.64 25.31 -14.54
N GLN A 149 -24.83 25.87 -14.70
CA GLN A 149 -25.99 25.44 -13.94
C GLN A 149 -26.21 23.96 -14.29
N ILE A 150 -25.80 23.07 -13.38
CA ILE A 150 -26.25 21.68 -13.41
C ILE A 150 -27.74 21.73 -13.08
N SER A 151 -28.57 21.63 -14.10
CA SER A 151 -29.97 21.27 -13.89
C SER A 151 -30.03 19.77 -13.53
N ASN A 152 -30.28 19.53 -12.24
CA ASN A 152 -31.06 18.40 -11.71
C ASN A 152 -30.56 16.96 -11.89
N ALA A 153 -29.41 16.64 -11.33
CA ALA A 153 -29.34 15.39 -10.55
C ALA A 153 -28.59 15.66 -9.24
N LYS A 154 -29.12 16.59 -8.44
CA LYS A 154 -28.78 16.72 -7.02
C LYS A 154 -29.02 15.40 -6.27
N GLU A 155 -29.89 14.57 -6.81
CA GLU A 155 -30.33 13.31 -6.26
C GLU A 155 -30.30 12.23 -7.34
N ILE A 156 -29.85 11.03 -6.99
CA ILE A 156 -29.91 9.83 -7.82
C ILE A 156 -30.66 8.75 -7.04
N THR A 157 -31.66 8.15 -7.66
CA THR A 157 -32.45 7.08 -7.04
C THR A 157 -32.34 5.82 -7.88
N GLY A 158 -32.13 4.67 -7.25
CA GLY A 158 -32.00 3.41 -7.96
C GLY A 158 -31.73 2.23 -7.06
N ARG A 159 -31.66 1.05 -7.67
CA ARG A 159 -31.08 -0.12 -7.00
C ARG A 159 -29.58 0.08 -6.92
N ALA A 160 -29.01 -0.10 -5.74
CA ALA A 160 -27.58 0.01 -5.54
C ALA A 160 -26.89 -1.35 -5.65
N TYR A 161 -25.75 -1.36 -6.35
CA TYR A 161 -24.77 -2.43 -6.24
C TYR A 161 -23.66 -2.01 -5.27
N VAL A 162 -23.44 -2.78 -4.22
CA VAL A 162 -22.46 -2.47 -3.16
C VAL A 162 -21.11 -3.13 -3.46
N PHE A 163 -20.04 -2.34 -3.53
CA PHE A 163 -18.68 -2.82 -3.75
C PHE A 163 -17.96 -3.18 -2.45
N ASP A 164 -18.06 -2.29 -1.47
CA ASP A 164 -17.44 -2.35 -0.14
C ASP A 164 -18.27 -1.52 0.87
N GLY A 165 -17.75 -1.30 2.09
CA GLY A 165 -18.47 -0.66 3.20
C GLY A 165 -18.79 0.83 3.03
N ASP A 166 -18.26 1.51 2.00
CA ASP A 166 -18.61 2.91 1.72
C ASP A 166 -18.79 3.27 0.25
N THR A 167 -18.65 2.30 -0.66
CA THR A 167 -18.75 2.51 -2.10
C THR A 167 -19.88 1.68 -2.73
N LEU A 168 -20.74 2.37 -3.48
CA LEU A 168 -21.88 1.80 -4.20
C LEU A 168 -21.94 2.31 -5.65
N ASP A 169 -22.75 1.65 -6.47
CA ASP A 169 -23.07 2.08 -7.83
C ASP A 169 -24.58 2.08 -8.05
N ILE A 170 -25.06 3.15 -8.68
CA ILE A 170 -26.45 3.24 -9.15
C ILE A 170 -26.41 3.60 -10.63
N SER A 171 -26.89 2.70 -11.48
CA SER A 171 -26.98 2.91 -12.93
C SER A 171 -25.67 3.37 -13.58
N GLY A 172 -24.53 2.80 -13.15
CA GLY A 172 -23.20 3.15 -13.66
C GLY A 172 -22.57 4.40 -13.04
N THR A 173 -23.24 5.02 -12.07
CA THR A 173 -22.68 6.12 -11.28
C THR A 173 -22.05 5.58 -10.02
N ARG A 174 -20.72 5.65 -9.94
CA ARG A 174 -19.93 5.31 -8.76
C ARG A 174 -20.13 6.37 -7.66
N ILE A 175 -20.58 5.92 -6.50
CA ILE A 175 -20.89 6.77 -5.35
C ILE A 175 -20.06 6.30 -4.16
N ARG A 176 -19.42 7.23 -3.46
CA ARG A 176 -18.84 7.01 -2.13
C ARG A 176 -19.69 7.75 -1.10
N LEU A 177 -19.99 7.08 -0.01
CA LEU A 177 -20.77 7.64 1.08
C LEU A 177 -19.97 8.77 1.75
N PHE A 178 -20.52 9.99 1.68
CA PHE A 178 -19.92 11.21 2.20
C PHE A 178 -19.87 11.18 3.73
N GLY A 179 -18.83 11.80 4.33
CA GLY A 179 -18.74 12.08 5.77
C GLY A 179 -18.37 10.89 6.66
N MET A 180 -18.21 9.69 6.10
CA MET A 180 -17.81 8.49 6.82
C MET A 180 -16.65 7.77 6.13
N ASP A 181 -16.00 6.87 6.85
CA ASP A 181 -14.94 6.03 6.33
C ASP A 181 -15.12 4.60 6.87
N ALA A 182 -15.50 3.67 6.01
CA ALA A 182 -15.73 2.29 6.41
C ALA A 182 -14.41 1.52 6.49
N VAL A 183 -14.37 0.46 7.29
CA VAL A 183 -13.25 -0.49 7.24
C VAL A 183 -13.11 -1.04 5.82
N GLU A 184 -11.87 -1.07 5.33
CA GLU A 184 -11.59 -1.49 3.96
C GLU A 184 -12.01 -2.95 3.76
N LYS A 185 -12.47 -3.32 2.56
CA LYS A 185 -13.03 -4.66 2.30
C LYS A 185 -12.15 -5.83 2.74
N SER A 186 -10.83 -5.68 2.65
CA SER A 186 -9.85 -6.70 3.04
C SER A 186 -9.34 -6.56 4.47
N GLN A 187 -9.82 -5.57 5.21
CA GLN A 187 -9.35 -5.25 6.55
C GLN A 187 -9.83 -6.27 7.58
N LEU A 188 -8.89 -6.66 8.44
CA LEU A 188 -9.16 -7.44 9.65
C LEU A 188 -9.27 -6.51 10.86
N CYS A 189 -10.13 -6.91 11.80
CA CYS A 189 -10.26 -6.31 13.11
C CYS A 189 -9.94 -7.38 14.16
N ALA A 190 -9.60 -6.97 15.38
CA ALA A 190 -9.30 -7.89 16.47
C ALA A 190 -10.25 -7.70 17.65
N ARG A 191 -10.67 -8.81 18.24
CA ARG A 191 -11.30 -8.94 19.56
C ARG A 191 -10.36 -9.77 20.44
N PRO A 192 -10.61 -9.87 21.76
CA PRO A 192 -9.82 -10.77 22.59
C PRO A 192 -9.79 -12.18 21.99
N HIS A 193 -8.60 -12.67 21.65
CA HIS A 193 -8.32 -14.00 21.10
C HIS A 193 -8.87 -14.29 19.69
N GLU A 194 -9.24 -13.27 18.91
CA GLU A 194 -9.79 -13.47 17.57
C GLU A 194 -9.48 -12.30 16.64
N GLN A 195 -8.97 -12.59 15.44
CA GLN A 195 -9.05 -11.68 14.30
C GLN A 195 -10.21 -12.10 13.40
N TRP A 196 -10.99 -11.12 12.94
CA TRP A 196 -12.20 -11.35 12.15
C TRP A 196 -12.26 -10.39 10.94
N PRO A 197 -12.91 -10.80 9.83
CA PRO A 197 -12.91 -10.07 8.56
C PRO A 197 -13.90 -8.91 8.55
N CYS A 198 -13.68 -7.93 9.41
CA CYS A 198 -14.59 -6.80 9.60
C CYS A 198 -14.90 -6.00 8.34
N GLY A 199 -13.95 -5.89 7.40
CA GLY A 199 -14.20 -5.28 6.08
C GLY A 199 -15.29 -5.98 5.26
N GLN A 200 -15.28 -7.31 5.28
CA GLN A 200 -16.26 -8.12 4.57
C GLN A 200 -17.61 -8.06 5.27
N GLU A 201 -17.62 -8.10 6.62
CA GLU A 201 -18.84 -7.98 7.40
C GLU A 201 -19.49 -6.60 7.28
N ALA A 202 -18.72 -5.51 7.27
CA ALA A 202 -19.22 -4.16 7.00
C ALA A 202 -19.88 -4.07 5.61
N THR A 203 -19.24 -4.67 4.60
CA THR A 203 -19.79 -4.76 3.24
C THR A 203 -21.10 -5.56 3.22
N ALA A 204 -21.16 -6.67 3.96
CA ALA A 204 -22.36 -7.51 4.06
C ALA A 204 -23.49 -6.78 4.80
N ALA A 205 -23.18 -6.05 5.87
CA ALA A 205 -24.14 -5.26 6.62
C ALA A 205 -24.75 -4.14 5.76
N LEU A 206 -23.93 -3.43 4.96
CA LEU A 206 -24.43 -2.43 4.02
C LEU A 206 -25.36 -3.05 2.97
N LYS A 207 -24.97 -4.19 2.38
CA LYS A 207 -25.82 -4.94 1.44
C LYS A 207 -27.15 -5.35 2.07
N GLN A 208 -27.11 -5.86 3.30
CA GLN A 208 -28.30 -6.29 4.02
C GLN A 208 -29.21 -5.11 4.36
N ARG A 209 -28.65 -3.97 4.78
CA ARG A 209 -29.43 -2.77 5.12
C ARG A 209 -30.17 -2.19 3.92
N ILE A 210 -29.53 -2.22 2.75
CA ILE A 210 -30.14 -1.81 1.48
C ILE A 210 -31.17 -2.84 1.01
N GLY A 211 -30.80 -4.12 1.03
CA GLY A 211 -31.63 -5.22 0.55
C GLY A 211 -32.01 -5.06 -0.93
N SER A 212 -33.29 -5.26 -1.25
CA SER A 212 -33.85 -5.04 -2.59
C SER A 212 -34.46 -3.64 -2.78
N THR A 213 -34.27 -2.76 -1.80
CA THR A 213 -34.90 -1.43 -1.74
C THR A 213 -34.22 -0.46 -2.71
N MET A 214 -35.00 0.49 -3.21
CA MET A 214 -34.46 1.65 -3.92
C MET A 214 -33.82 2.58 -2.89
N ILE A 215 -32.62 3.06 -3.19
CA ILE A 215 -31.94 4.08 -2.36
C ILE A 215 -31.93 5.40 -3.10
N GLN A 216 -31.99 6.49 -2.36
CA GLN A 216 -31.89 7.85 -2.87
C GLN A 216 -30.63 8.49 -2.33
N CYS A 217 -29.72 8.90 -3.21
CA CYS A 217 -28.46 9.52 -2.84
C CYS A 217 -28.43 10.97 -3.28
N SER A 218 -28.23 11.87 -2.32
CA SER A 218 -28.07 13.31 -2.53
C SER A 218 -26.60 13.65 -2.67
N ALA A 219 -26.19 14.11 -3.86
CA ALA A 219 -24.82 14.51 -4.15
C ALA A 219 -24.40 15.69 -3.26
N ARG A 220 -23.20 15.59 -2.69
CA ARG A 220 -22.55 16.64 -1.89
C ARG A 220 -21.35 17.22 -2.62
N ASP A 221 -20.56 16.35 -3.25
CA ASP A 221 -19.32 16.73 -3.92
C ASP A 221 -18.84 15.62 -4.87
N ARG A 222 -17.62 15.74 -5.40
CA ARG A 222 -16.90 14.70 -6.14
C ARG A 222 -15.50 14.51 -5.56
N ASP A 223 -14.96 13.31 -5.64
CA ASP A 223 -13.57 13.05 -5.24
C ASP A 223 -12.58 13.12 -6.42
N ASN A 224 -11.28 13.00 -6.11
CA ASN A 224 -10.20 13.04 -7.10
C ASN A 224 -10.25 11.92 -8.15
N TYR A 225 -11.10 10.90 -7.96
CA TYR A 225 -11.33 9.80 -8.89
C TYR A 225 -12.66 9.94 -9.65
N ASP A 226 -13.27 11.12 -9.59
CA ASP A 226 -14.57 11.46 -10.18
C ASP A 226 -15.74 10.59 -9.66
N ARG A 227 -15.60 10.03 -8.45
CA ARG A 227 -16.73 9.39 -7.76
C ARG A 227 -17.61 10.48 -7.16
N MET A 228 -18.92 10.28 -7.22
CA MET A 228 -19.87 11.13 -6.52
C MET A 228 -19.75 10.91 -5.02
N LEU A 229 -19.53 11.96 -4.24
CA LEU A 229 -19.65 11.94 -2.79
C LEU A 229 -21.09 12.28 -2.42
N ALA A 230 -21.81 11.37 -1.74
CA ALA A 230 -23.23 11.56 -1.48
C ALA A 230 -23.66 11.09 -0.08
N VAL A 231 -24.74 11.70 0.42
CA VAL A 231 -25.51 11.16 1.56
C VAL A 231 -26.65 10.36 0.98
N CYS A 232 -26.78 9.10 1.39
CA CYS A 232 -27.80 8.20 0.86
C CYS A 232 -28.83 7.85 1.92
N ASP A 233 -30.09 7.81 1.51
CA ASP A 233 -31.23 7.42 2.32
C ASP A 233 -31.78 6.09 1.83
N VAL A 234 -32.12 5.21 2.77
CA VAL A 234 -32.86 3.98 2.52
C VAL A 234 -34.05 3.88 3.47
N ALA A 235 -35.26 3.81 2.90
CA ALA A 235 -36.51 3.78 3.66
C ALA A 235 -36.64 4.92 4.70
N GLY A 236 -36.15 6.12 4.35
CA GLY A 236 -36.23 7.32 5.19
C GLY A 236 -35.18 7.39 6.31
N GLU A 237 -34.18 6.51 6.32
CA GLU A 237 -33.04 6.59 7.22
C GLU A 237 -31.76 6.91 6.44
N ASP A 238 -30.98 7.84 6.98
CA ASP A 238 -29.62 8.15 6.53
C ASP A 238 -28.72 6.91 6.69
N LEU A 239 -28.38 6.32 5.55
CA LEU A 239 -27.57 5.11 5.46
C LEU A 239 -26.14 5.33 5.94
N ASN A 240 -25.60 6.53 5.72
CA ASN A 240 -24.24 6.89 6.15
C ASN A 240 -24.21 6.94 7.68
N ALA A 241 -25.18 7.64 8.28
CA ALA A 241 -25.34 7.70 9.73
C ALA A 241 -25.56 6.31 10.33
N TRP A 242 -26.35 5.45 9.67
CA TRP A 242 -26.58 4.08 10.10
C TRP A 242 -25.27 3.27 10.13
N MET A 243 -24.45 3.35 9.09
CA MET A 243 -23.16 2.64 9.03
C MET A 243 -22.23 3.04 10.18
N VAL A 244 -22.14 4.34 10.48
CA VAL A 244 -21.34 4.84 11.60
C VAL A 244 -21.94 4.43 12.95
N ARG A 245 -23.25 4.58 13.13
CA ARG A 245 -23.97 4.24 14.38
C ARG A 245 -23.89 2.76 14.71
N GLN A 246 -23.92 1.90 13.69
CA GLN A 246 -23.72 0.46 13.88
C GLN A 246 -22.25 0.10 14.07
N GLY A 247 -21.29 1.02 13.95
CA GLY A 247 -19.87 0.73 14.15
C GLY A 247 -19.24 -0.06 13.01
N TRP A 248 -19.71 0.13 11.78
CA TRP A 248 -19.06 -0.40 10.57
C TRP A 248 -18.12 0.62 9.91
N ALA A 249 -18.25 1.89 10.29
CA ALA A 249 -17.46 3.00 9.81
C ALA A 249 -17.12 3.97 10.95
N VAL A 250 -16.06 4.76 10.75
CA VAL A 250 -15.71 5.91 11.59
C VAL A 250 -16.27 7.19 10.98
N ALA A 251 -16.48 8.22 11.80
CA ALA A 251 -16.84 9.54 11.27
C ALA A 251 -15.61 10.17 10.61
N TYR A 252 -15.72 10.59 9.34
CA TYR A 252 -14.58 11.13 8.60
C TYR A 252 -14.46 12.65 8.77
N THR A 253 -14.00 13.03 9.96
CA THR A 253 -13.98 14.42 10.45
C THR A 253 -13.15 15.41 9.63
N ARG A 254 -12.28 14.93 8.73
CA ARG A 254 -11.60 15.78 7.74
C ARG A 254 -12.59 16.48 6.80
N TYR A 255 -13.69 15.81 6.45
CA TYR A 255 -14.65 16.30 5.45
C TYR A 255 -16.00 16.73 6.06
N SER A 256 -16.46 16.08 7.13
CA SER A 256 -17.71 16.47 7.80
C SER A 256 -17.73 16.05 9.27
N LYS A 257 -18.49 16.80 10.09
CA LYS A 257 -18.77 16.47 11.50
C LYS A 257 -20.14 15.81 11.71
N ASP A 258 -20.89 15.57 10.65
CA ASP A 258 -22.30 15.14 10.71
C ASP A 258 -22.52 13.83 11.50
N TYR A 259 -21.53 12.92 11.48
CA TYR A 259 -21.67 11.59 12.10
C TYR A 259 -20.87 11.38 13.39
N VAL A 260 -20.31 12.44 13.97
CA VAL A 260 -19.52 12.35 15.22
C VAL A 260 -20.37 11.80 16.37
N SER A 261 -21.64 12.19 16.46
CA SER A 261 -22.54 11.72 17.53
C SER A 261 -22.85 10.22 17.41
N GLN A 262 -23.02 9.73 16.19
CA GLN A 262 -23.29 8.34 15.86
C GLN A 262 -22.06 7.48 16.16
N GLU A 263 -20.87 8.00 15.87
CA GLU A 263 -19.62 7.32 16.23
C GLU A 263 -19.45 7.23 17.74
N ALA A 264 -19.75 8.31 18.48
CA ALA A 264 -19.71 8.30 19.93
C ALA A 264 -20.68 7.27 20.53
N GLU A 265 -21.88 7.14 19.98
CA GLU A 265 -22.85 6.10 20.36
C GLU A 265 -22.30 4.68 20.09
N ALA A 266 -21.76 4.45 18.89
CA ALA A 266 -21.20 3.15 18.51
C ALA A 266 -20.03 2.73 19.42
N ARG A 267 -19.18 3.69 19.80
CA ARG A 267 -18.09 3.54 20.78
C ARG A 267 -18.62 3.16 22.16
N ALA A 268 -19.57 3.94 22.68
CA ALA A 268 -20.14 3.72 24.01
C ALA A 268 -20.80 2.34 24.13
N LEU A 269 -21.47 1.89 23.07
CA LEU A 269 -22.14 0.60 22.98
C LEU A 269 -21.24 -0.54 22.50
N LYS A 270 -19.96 -0.28 22.23
CA LYS A 270 -18.98 -1.27 21.74
C LYS A 270 -19.48 -2.05 20.52
N ARG A 271 -20.15 -1.37 19.58
CA ARG A 271 -20.72 -2.03 18.38
C ARG A 271 -19.62 -2.36 17.37
N ASN A 272 -19.65 -3.60 16.86
CA ASN A 272 -18.84 -4.06 15.73
C ASN A 272 -17.35 -3.70 15.85
N ILE A 273 -16.79 -2.81 15.03
CA ILE A 273 -15.35 -2.49 15.10
C ILE A 273 -14.97 -1.92 16.47
N TRP A 274 -15.91 -1.29 17.18
CA TRP A 274 -15.73 -0.75 18.53
C TRP A 274 -15.78 -1.80 19.66
N SER A 275 -16.02 -3.07 19.34
CA SER A 275 -15.94 -4.18 20.31
C SER A 275 -14.51 -4.64 20.60
N GLY A 276 -13.54 -4.14 19.85
CA GLY A 276 -12.13 -4.49 20.00
C GLY A 276 -11.21 -3.44 19.39
N THR A 277 -10.12 -3.89 18.76
CA THR A 277 -9.10 -3.03 18.16
C THR A 277 -9.09 -3.15 16.65
N PHE A 278 -8.87 -2.04 15.97
CA PHE A 278 -8.74 -1.98 14.52
C PHE A 278 -7.80 -0.84 14.15
N VAL A 279 -7.16 -0.95 12.99
CA VAL A 279 -6.43 0.16 12.38
C VAL A 279 -7.45 1.12 11.78
N PRO A 280 -7.38 2.45 12.02
CA PRO A 280 -8.28 3.40 11.36
C PRO A 280 -8.27 3.20 9.83
N PRO A 281 -9.42 3.20 9.13
CA PRO A 281 -9.45 2.77 7.73
C PRO A 281 -8.60 3.65 6.80
N GLU A 282 -8.52 4.96 7.06
CA GLU A 282 -7.60 5.86 6.36
C GLU A 282 -6.13 5.41 6.50
N GLU A 283 -5.68 5.09 7.71
CA GLU A 283 -4.32 4.61 7.95
C GLU A 283 -4.06 3.26 7.26
N TYR A 284 -5.05 2.37 7.31
CA TYR A 284 -4.98 1.07 6.64
C TYR A 284 -4.80 1.23 5.12
N ARG A 285 -5.54 2.14 4.47
CA ARG A 285 -5.41 2.44 3.03
C ARG A 285 -4.01 2.91 2.64
N HIS A 286 -3.35 3.70 3.49
CA HIS A 286 -2.02 4.24 3.20
C HIS A 286 -0.89 3.23 3.48
N GLY A 287 -1.21 2.00 3.88
CA GLY A 287 -0.25 0.90 4.02
C GLY A 287 0.72 1.06 5.19
N GLY A 288 0.49 2.04 6.08
CA GLY A 288 1.38 2.37 7.20
C GLY A 288 1.23 1.43 8.39
N SER A 289 0.04 0.85 8.59
CA SER A 289 -0.29 0.06 9.78
C SER A 289 -1.14 -1.15 9.40
N ARG A 290 -0.73 -2.34 9.86
CA ARG A 290 -1.57 -3.54 9.91
C ARG A 290 -1.70 -3.97 11.37
N LEU A 291 -2.75 -4.72 11.70
CA LEU A 291 -2.79 -5.40 12.99
C LEU A 291 -1.54 -6.28 13.11
N PRO A 292 -0.86 -6.31 14.28
CA PRO A 292 0.21 -7.26 14.51
C PRO A 292 -0.31 -8.67 14.22
N SER A 293 0.48 -9.46 13.48
CA SER A 293 0.29 -10.91 13.48
C SER A 293 0.63 -11.39 14.89
N GLU A 294 -0.32 -12.06 15.56
CA GLU A 294 0.00 -12.85 16.75
C GLU A 294 0.99 -13.96 16.41
#